data_AF-A0A816QE95-F1
#
_entry.id   AF-A0A816QE95-F1
#
_cell.length_a   1.000
_cell.length_b   1.000
_cell.length_c   1.000
_cell.angle_alpha   90.00
_cell.angle_beta   90.00
_cell.angle_gamma   90.00
#
_symmetry.space_group_name_H-M   'P 1'
#
loop_
_entity.id
_entity.type
_entity.pdbx_description
1 polymer ?
#
loop_
_entity_poly.entity_id
_entity_poly.type
_entity_poly.pdbx_seq_one_letter_code
_entity_poly.pdbx_strand_id
1 'polypeptide(L)'
;MARFVDNYPEYKKMQGNVSKHVTLITEMSKLLEARKLMLVSQTEQDLACNGGQGAAYEAVTDLLNNESVSDIDRLRLVMLYALRFEKENPVQLRQLFNKLASRSPKYKPGAMSNLAPFSLNCISFLYLWNILLHFLQRWYNDL
;
A
#
# COMPACT_ATOMS: atom_id res chain seq x y z
N MET A 1 -17.29 -21.86 -42.20
CA MET A 1 -16.18 -22.68 -41.68
C MET A 1 -14.80 -22.16 -42.10
N ALA A 2 -14.57 -21.86 -43.39
CA ALA A 2 -13.27 -21.35 -43.89
C ALA A 2 -12.72 -20.16 -43.08
N ARG A 3 -13.53 -19.11 -42.86
CA ARG A 3 -13.16 -17.93 -42.06
C ARG A 3 -12.74 -18.22 -40.61
N PHE A 4 -13.25 -19.29 -39.99
CA PHE A 4 -12.87 -19.67 -38.63
C PHE A 4 -11.48 -20.32 -38.61
N VAL A 5 -11.21 -21.16 -39.62
CA VAL A 5 -9.91 -21.82 -39.79
C VAL A 5 -8.83 -20.79 -40.15
N ASP A 6 -9.16 -19.82 -40.99
CA ASP A 6 -8.25 -18.73 -41.38
C ASP A 6 -7.85 -17.84 -40.19
N ASN A 7 -8.80 -17.55 -39.29
CA ASN A 7 -8.59 -16.71 -38.11
C ASN A 7 -8.10 -17.49 -36.88
N TYR A 8 -8.10 -18.83 -36.93
CA TYR A 8 -7.71 -19.69 -35.80
C TYR A 8 -6.32 -19.40 -35.22
N PRO A 9 -5.26 -19.14 -36.02
CA PRO A 9 -3.96 -18.78 -35.48
C PRO A 9 -4.00 -17.48 -34.66
N GLU A 10 -4.82 -16.52 -35.08
CA GLU A 10 -5.00 -15.24 -34.40
C GLU A 10 -5.80 -15.41 -33.10
N TYR A 11 -6.88 -16.20 -33.12
CA TYR A 11 -7.63 -16.57 -31.91
C TYR A 11 -6.74 -17.27 -30.87
N LYS A 12 -5.87 -18.19 -31.30
CA LYS A 12 -4.92 -18.88 -30.42
C LYS A 12 -3.90 -17.91 -29.81
N LYS A 13 -3.43 -16.93 -30.57
CA LYS A 13 -2.53 -15.88 -30.07
C LYS A 13 -3.22 -14.98 -29.05
N MET A 14 -4.45 -14.54 -29.33
CA MET A 14 -5.25 -13.74 -28.40
C MET A 14 -5.56 -14.49 -27.11
N GLN A 15 -5.98 -15.77 -27.20
CA GLN A 15 -6.19 -16.63 -26.05
C GLN A 15 -4.92 -16.76 -25.19
N GLY A 16 -3.76 -16.94 -25.81
CA GLY A 16 -2.47 -16.98 -25.12
C GLY A 16 -2.14 -15.68 -24.40
N ASN A 17 -2.43 -14.53 -24.99
CA ASN A 17 -2.21 -13.22 -24.36
C ASN A 17 -3.15 -12.99 -23.18
N VAL A 18 -4.45 -13.25 -23.35
CA VAL A 18 -5.44 -13.12 -22.27
C VAL A 18 -5.08 -14.04 -21.11
N SER A 19 -4.72 -15.30 -21.38
CA SER A 19 -4.29 -16.24 -20.35
C SER A 19 -3.09 -15.71 -19.55
N LYS A 20 -2.07 -15.16 -20.22
CA LYS A 20 -0.92 -14.55 -19.54
C LYS A 20 -1.32 -13.39 -18.64
N HIS A 21 -2.18 -12.49 -19.11
CA HIS A 21 -2.66 -11.35 -18.32
C HIS A 21 -3.44 -11.81 -17.08
N VAL A 22 -4.36 -12.76 -17.24
CA VAL A 22 -5.12 -13.34 -16.13
C VAL A 22 -4.19 -13.99 -15.10
N THR A 23 -3.19 -14.75 -15.55
CA THR A 23 -2.20 -15.37 -14.66
C THR A 23 -1.40 -14.30 -13.90
N LEU A 24 -0.89 -13.28 -14.59
CA LEU A 24 -0.14 -12.20 -13.93
C LEU A 24 -0.99 -11.46 -12.88
N ILE A 25 -2.23 -11.11 -13.22
CA ILE A 25 -3.15 -10.40 -12.29
C ILE A 25 -3.47 -11.29 -11.09
N THR A 26 -3.66 -12.59 -11.31
CA THR A 26 -3.94 -13.56 -10.23
C THR A 26 -2.77 -13.64 -9.26
N GLU A 27 -1.54 -13.76 -9.76
CA GLU A 27 -0.34 -13.79 -8.90
C GLU A 27 -0.11 -12.44 -8.20
N MET A 28 -0.38 -11.31 -8.86
CA MET A 28 -0.35 -9.98 -8.23
C MET A 28 -1.37 -9.88 -7.10
N SER A 29 -2.61 -10.35 -7.29
CA SER A 29 -3.66 -10.34 -6.24
C SER A 29 -3.22 -11.15 -5.03
N LYS A 30 -2.67 -12.35 -5.24
CA LYS A 30 -2.12 -13.17 -4.15
C LYS A 30 -1.05 -12.44 -3.35
N LEU A 31 -0.14 -11.74 -4.02
CA LEU A 31 0.91 -10.95 -3.36
C LEU A 31 0.34 -9.76 -2.58
N LEU A 32 -0.61 -9.03 -3.16
CA LEU A 32 -1.30 -7.91 -2.52
C LEU A 32 -1.99 -8.35 -1.22
N GLU A 33 -2.67 -9.50 -1.25
CA GLU A 33 -3.36 -10.07 -0.09
C GLU A 33 -2.39 -10.60 0.97
N ALA A 34 -1.36 -11.34 0.55
CA ALA A 34 -0.37 -11.93 1.45
C ALA A 34 0.37 -10.85 2.26
N ARG A 35 0.65 -9.70 1.63
CA ARG A 35 1.35 -8.57 2.26
C ARG A 35 0.42 -7.47 2.78
N LYS A 36 -0.90 -7.63 2.63
CA LYS A 36 -1.93 -6.63 3.01
C LYS A 36 -1.66 -5.23 2.45
N LEU A 37 -1.10 -5.15 1.23
CA LEU A 37 -0.62 -3.89 0.63
C LEU A 37 -1.75 -2.90 0.34
N MET A 38 -2.97 -3.41 0.10
CA MET A 38 -4.16 -2.56 -0.07
C MET A 38 -4.47 -1.78 1.20
N LEU A 39 -4.43 -2.45 2.37
CA LEU A 39 -4.68 -1.81 3.66
C LEU A 39 -3.58 -0.82 4.02
N VAL A 40 -2.31 -1.21 3.82
CA VAL A 40 -1.17 -0.31 4.03
C VAL A 40 -1.32 0.96 3.17
N SER A 41 -1.58 0.79 1.88
CA SER A 41 -1.73 1.92 0.96
C SER A 41 -2.92 2.82 1.28
N GLN A 42 -4.06 2.24 1.70
CA GLN A 42 -5.21 3.01 2.18
C GLN A 42 -4.81 3.89 3.37
N THR A 43 -4.13 3.32 4.38
CA THR A 43 -3.69 4.08 5.55
C THR A 43 -2.65 5.15 5.18
N GLU A 44 -1.73 4.87 4.26
CA GLU A 44 -0.81 5.90 3.74
C GLU A 44 -1.55 7.08 3.10
N GLN A 45 -2.61 6.81 2.33
CA GLN A 45 -3.46 7.84 1.72
C GLN A 45 -4.20 8.65 2.78
N ASP A 46 -4.81 7.99 3.76
CA ASP A 46 -5.52 8.66 4.84
C ASP A 46 -4.56 9.54 5.65
N LEU A 47 -3.37 9.05 5.97
CA LEU A 47 -2.31 9.84 6.59
C LEU A 47 -1.90 11.04 5.72
N ALA A 48 -1.75 10.87 4.41
CA ALA A 48 -1.31 11.95 3.54
C ALA A 48 -2.38 13.02 3.31
N CYS A 49 -3.65 12.62 3.15
CA CYS A 49 -4.71 13.49 2.64
C CYS A 49 -5.74 13.88 3.71
N ASN A 50 -6.39 12.92 4.39
CA ASN A 50 -7.72 13.16 4.98
C ASN A 50 -7.93 12.65 6.42
N GLY A 51 -6.93 12.05 7.05
CA GLY A 51 -7.06 11.46 8.38
C GLY A 51 -7.07 12.51 9.50
N GLY A 52 -8.03 12.39 10.43
CA GLY A 52 -7.92 13.03 11.75
C GLY A 52 -6.89 12.30 12.61
N GLN A 53 -6.19 13.04 13.47
CA GLN A 53 -5.04 12.55 14.24
C GLN A 53 -5.33 11.27 15.05
N GLY A 54 -6.51 11.17 15.68
CA GLY A 54 -6.93 10.00 16.45
C GLY A 54 -7.16 8.75 15.57
N ALA A 55 -7.94 8.90 14.50
CA ALA A 55 -8.22 7.80 13.56
C ALA A 55 -6.92 7.32 12.86
N ALA A 56 -6.04 8.25 12.52
CA ALA A 56 -4.72 7.95 11.98
C ALA A 56 -3.86 7.12 12.95
N TYR A 57 -3.88 7.47 14.25
CA TYR A 57 -3.13 6.74 15.27
C TYR A 57 -3.62 5.31 15.46
N GLU A 58 -4.94 5.11 15.49
CA GLU A 58 -5.54 3.78 15.59
C GLU A 58 -5.21 2.92 14.38
N ALA A 59 -5.42 3.44 13.17
CA ALA A 59 -5.13 2.71 11.93
C ALA A 59 -3.65 2.30 11.82
N VAL A 60 -2.72 3.19 12.17
CA VAL A 60 -1.28 2.88 12.17
C VAL A 60 -0.97 1.86 13.26
N THR A 61 -1.55 1.98 14.45
CA THR A 61 -1.39 0.99 15.54
C THR A 61 -1.82 -0.40 15.10
N ASP A 62 -2.95 -0.53 14.43
CA ASP A 62 -3.48 -1.83 13.98
C ASP A 62 -2.56 -2.50 12.97
N LEU A 63 -2.04 -1.74 12.00
CA LEU A 63 -1.07 -2.24 11.03
C LEU A 63 0.29 -2.56 11.65
N LEU A 64 0.69 -1.84 12.71
CA LEU A 64 1.89 -2.15 13.47
C LEU A 64 1.77 -3.46 14.25
N ASN A 65 0.56 -3.86 14.64
CA ASN A 65 0.30 -5.14 15.31
C ASN A 65 0.19 -6.30 14.31
N ASN A 66 -0.32 -6.05 13.10
CA ASN A 66 -0.47 -7.06 12.06
C ASN A 66 0.89 -7.67 11.66
N GLU A 67 1.01 -9.00 11.70
CA GLU A 67 2.24 -9.75 11.36
C GLU A 67 2.52 -9.82 9.85
N SER A 68 1.48 -9.78 9.01
CA SER A 68 1.59 -9.89 7.55
C SER A 68 2.20 -8.65 6.88
N VAL A 69 2.24 -7.52 7.59
CA VAL A 69 2.85 -6.28 7.13
C VAL A 69 4.37 -6.39 7.20
N SER A 70 5.12 -5.79 6.27
CA SER A 70 6.59 -5.82 6.36
C SER A 70 7.12 -4.75 7.33
N ASP A 71 8.32 -4.95 7.87
CA ASP A 71 8.96 -3.95 8.75
C ASP A 71 9.18 -2.60 8.05
N ILE A 72 9.47 -2.64 6.75
CA ILE A 72 9.64 -1.44 5.92
C ILE A 72 8.32 -0.67 5.82
N ASP A 73 7.21 -1.37 5.63
CA ASP A 73 5.88 -0.75 5.50
C ASP A 73 5.45 -0.12 6.84
N ARG A 74 5.70 -0.79 7.98
CA ARG A 74 5.45 -0.23 9.32
C ARG A 74 6.28 1.03 9.58
N LEU A 75 7.56 0.98 9.22
CA LEU A 75 8.45 2.13 9.32
C LEU A 75 7.89 3.33 8.53
N ARG A 76 7.48 3.11 7.27
CA ARG A 76 6.91 4.14 6.41
C ARG A 76 5.66 4.77 7.02
N LEU A 77 4.75 3.95 7.58
CA LEU A 77 3.54 4.45 8.24
C LEU A 77 3.85 5.34 9.44
N VAL A 78 4.80 4.94 10.31
CA VAL A 78 5.23 5.76 11.46
C VAL A 78 5.90 7.05 10.99
N MET A 79 6.71 7.00 9.94
CA MET A 79 7.34 8.18 9.35
C MET A 79 6.31 9.17 8.78
N LEU A 80 5.31 8.66 8.04
CA LEU A 80 4.22 9.48 7.50
C LEU A 80 3.38 10.11 8.63
N TYR A 81 3.09 9.33 9.68
CA TYR A 81 2.40 9.84 10.85
C TYR A 81 3.21 10.95 11.54
N ALA A 82 4.52 10.76 11.72
CA ALA A 82 5.41 11.77 12.29
C ALA A 82 5.39 13.06 11.46
N LEU A 83 5.58 12.96 10.14
CA LEU A 83 5.63 14.11 9.25
C LEU A 83 4.35 14.97 9.30
N ARG A 84 3.19 14.34 9.51
CA ARG A 84 1.93 15.07 9.61
C ARG A 84 1.61 15.57 11.01
N PHE A 85 1.76 14.73 12.03
CA PHE A 85 1.19 14.96 13.36
C PHE A 85 2.23 15.19 14.46
N GLU A 86 3.52 15.35 14.15
CA GLU A 86 4.59 15.56 15.15
C GLU A 86 4.26 16.68 16.15
N LYS A 87 3.66 17.77 15.69
CA LYS A 87 3.33 18.93 16.53
C LYS A 87 2.03 18.80 17.30
N GLU A 88 1.14 17.90 16.88
CA GLU A 88 -0.20 17.77 17.47
C GLU A 88 -0.18 16.89 18.73
N ASN A 89 0.49 15.73 18.68
CA ASN A 89 0.55 14.82 19.82
C ASN A 89 1.87 14.04 19.89
N PRO A 90 2.90 14.61 20.53
CA PRO A 90 4.21 13.96 20.64
C PRO A 90 4.18 12.69 21.51
N VAL A 91 3.17 12.52 22.38
CA VAL A 91 3.02 11.32 23.22
C VAL A 91 2.64 10.11 22.38
N GLN A 92 1.64 10.25 21.51
CA GLN A 92 1.22 9.17 20.61
C GLN A 92 2.32 8.80 19.60
N LEU A 93 3.05 9.79 19.07
CA LEU A 93 4.20 9.53 18.22
C LEU A 93 5.26 8.69 18.93
N ARG A 94 5.60 9.01 20.20
CA ARG A 94 6.52 8.20 21.01
C ARG A 94 6.01 6.78 21.24
N GLN A 95 4.70 6.60 21.44
CA GLN A 95 4.09 5.28 21.59
C GLN A 95 4.26 4.43 20.32
N LEU A 96 4.06 5.02 19.13
CA LEU A 96 4.29 4.33 17.86
C LEU A 96 5.76 3.94 17.69
N PHE A 97 6.70 4.83 18.04
CA PHE A 97 8.13 4.50 18.01
C PHE A 97 8.49 3.36 18.95
N ASN A 98 7.96 3.37 20.17
CA ASN A 98 8.21 2.29 21.14
C ASN A 98 7.67 0.95 20.62
N LYS A 99 6.50 0.93 19.98
CA LYS A 99 5.94 -0.27 19.34
C LYS A 99 6.79 -0.74 18.15
N LEU A 100 7.32 0.17 17.35
CA LEU A 100 8.18 -0.19 16.21
C LEU A 100 9.52 -0.76 16.71
N ALA A 101 10.10 -0.15 17.74
CA ALA A 101 11.37 -0.56 18.34
C ALA A 101 11.27 -1.89 19.10
N SER A 102 10.13 -2.18 19.74
CA SER A 102 9.92 -3.47 20.41
C SER A 102 9.88 -4.64 19.43
N ARG A 103 9.45 -4.40 18.18
CA ARG A 103 9.42 -5.41 17.13
C ARG A 103 10.75 -5.61 16.44
N SER A 104 11.54 -4.54 16.29
CA SER A 104 12.88 -4.67 15.74
C SER A 104 13.87 -3.62 16.30
N PRO A 105 15.08 -4.05 16.71
CA PRO A 105 16.09 -3.17 17.30
C PRO A 105 16.75 -2.22 16.28
N LYS A 106 16.40 -2.34 14.99
CA LYS A 106 16.96 -1.55 13.88
C LYS A 106 16.50 -0.10 13.92
N TYR A 107 15.33 0.19 14.49
CA TYR A 107 14.70 1.50 14.45
C TYR A 107 14.94 2.23 15.78
N LYS A 108 16.11 2.88 15.91
CA LYS A 108 16.40 3.75 17.04
C LYS A 108 15.74 5.12 16.87
N PRO A 109 15.22 5.76 17.94
CA PRO A 109 14.52 7.05 17.87
C PRO A 109 15.35 8.17 17.21
N GLY A 110 16.68 8.13 17.37
CA GLY A 110 17.59 9.15 16.83
C GLY A 110 17.83 9.09 15.32
N ALA A 111 17.44 8.01 14.63
CA ALA A 111 17.65 7.89 13.18
C ALA A 111 16.62 8.68 12.35
N MET A 112 15.52 9.12 12.96
CA MET A 112 14.36 9.66 12.25
C MET A 112 14.27 11.19 12.28
N SER A 113 15.14 11.88 13.02
CA SER A 113 15.15 13.35 13.11
C SER A 113 15.52 14.05 11.80
N ASN A 114 15.89 13.31 10.75
CA ASN A 114 16.31 13.84 9.45
C ASN A 114 15.29 13.59 8.32
N LEU A 115 14.00 13.57 8.65
CA LEU A 115 12.90 13.16 7.77
C LEU A 115 12.41 14.21 6.74
N ALA A 116 13.05 15.39 6.70
CA ALA A 116 12.61 16.54 5.92
C ALA A 116 12.42 16.34 4.39
N PRO A 117 13.13 15.46 3.66
CA PRO A 117 12.96 15.39 2.20
C PRO A 117 11.86 14.45 1.69
N PHE A 118 11.11 13.75 2.56
CA PHE A 118 10.14 12.73 2.11
C PHE A 118 8.76 13.26 1.66
N SER A 119 8.46 14.56 1.85
CA SER A 119 7.09 15.08 1.67
C SER A 119 6.61 15.23 0.22
N LEU A 120 7.52 15.37 -0.77
CA LEU A 120 7.15 15.83 -2.11
C LEU A 120 6.84 14.71 -3.13
N ASN A 121 7.29 13.47 -2.92
CA ASN A 121 7.05 12.37 -3.86
C ASN A 121 5.80 11.52 -3.55
N CYS A 122 5.25 11.59 -2.33
CA CYS A 122 4.08 10.79 -1.95
C CYS A 122 2.80 11.26 -2.64
N ILE A 123 2.58 12.58 -2.76
CA ILE A 123 1.29 13.12 -3.22
C ILE A 123 1.01 12.73 -4.68
N SER A 124 1.99 12.77 -5.58
CA SER A 124 1.81 12.40 -6.98
C SER A 124 1.61 10.89 -7.20
N PHE A 125 2.22 10.04 -6.37
CA PHE A 125 2.05 8.58 -6.47
C PHE A 125 0.67 8.12 -5.95
N LEU A 126 0.11 8.85 -4.96
CA LEU A 126 -1.18 8.54 -4.33
C LEU A 126 -2.38 8.86 -5.23
N TYR A 127 -2.31 9.92 -6.05
CA TYR A 127 -3.36 10.21 -7.04
C TYR A 127 -3.45 9.17 -8.16
N LEU A 128 -2.30 8.70 -8.66
CA LEU A 128 -2.27 7.66 -9.69
C LEU A 128 -2.77 6.31 -9.16
N TRP A 129 -2.49 6.02 -7.89
CA TRP A 129 -2.92 4.79 -7.24
C TRP A 129 -4.40 4.79 -6.89
N ASN A 130 -5.00 5.90 -6.45
CA ASN A 130 -6.44 5.98 -6.18
C ASN A 130 -7.28 5.68 -7.46
N ILE A 131 -6.82 6.17 -8.61
CA ILE A 131 -7.40 5.82 -9.93
C ILE A 131 -7.24 4.32 -10.21
N LEU A 132 -6.06 3.76 -9.96
CA LEU A 132 -5.77 2.34 -10.18
C LEU A 132 -6.59 1.43 -9.26
N LEU A 133 -6.77 1.82 -8.00
CA LEU A 133 -7.51 1.10 -6.97
C LEU A 133 -9.01 1.10 -7.28
N HIS A 134 -9.57 2.23 -7.70
CA HIS A 134 -10.93 2.28 -8.23
C HIS A 134 -11.10 1.41 -9.48
N PHE A 135 -10.10 1.35 -10.35
CA PHE A 135 -10.13 0.48 -11.54
C PHE A 135 -10.09 -1.00 -11.17
N LEU A 136 -9.20 -1.39 -10.24
CA LEU A 136 -9.07 -2.76 -9.74
C LEU A 136 -10.29 -3.22 -8.95
N GLN A 137 -10.84 -2.37 -8.09
CA GLN A 137 -12.04 -2.68 -7.31
C GLN A 137 -13.26 -2.85 -8.20
N ARG A 138 -13.38 -2.02 -9.25
CA ARG A 138 -14.44 -2.16 -10.24
C ARG A 138 -14.26 -3.43 -11.08
N TRP A 139 -13.05 -3.73 -11.50
CA TRP A 139 -12.74 -4.94 -12.26
C TRP A 139 -12.95 -6.23 -11.44
N TYR A 140 -12.63 -6.22 -10.14
CA TYR A 140 -12.91 -7.35 -9.24
C TYR A 140 -14.41 -7.59 -9.05
N ASN A 141 -15.22 -6.52 -8.99
CA ASN A 141 -16.68 -6.64 -8.87
C ASN A 141 -17.38 -6.99 -10.20
N ASP A 142 -16.72 -6.76 -11.34
CA ASP A 142 -17.22 -7.12 -12.68
C ASP A 142 -16.85 -8.56 -13.10
N LEU A 143 -16.16 -9.31 -12.23
CA LEU A 143 -15.79 -10.73 -12.37
C LEU A 143 -16.76 -11.62 -11.59
#